data_AF-A0A7D9EJ48-F1
#
_entry.id   AF-A0A7D9EJ48-F1
#
_cell.length_a   1.000
_cell.length_b   1.000
_cell.length_c   1.000
_cell.angle_alpha   90.00
_cell.angle_beta   90.00
_cell.angle_gamma   90.00
#
_symmetry.space_group_name_H-M   'P 1'
#
loop_
_entity.id
_entity.type
_entity.pdbx_description
1 polymer ?
#
loop_
_entity_poly.entity_id
_entity_poly.type
_entity_poly.pdbx_seq_one_letter_code
_entity_poly.pdbx_strand_id
1 'polypeptide(L)'
;MLVRFLILLVFVVGMVYAEPYNCKGNYIQSDYIGKLRVPINCDLTRTDCPPSWKSGIPEGSETSSPMIDQKFLNCQEGFTSCGYVSIDPKSGAVLGQSGVTVGAGVDLGSKSRASFTSLSSTLVDKLEPYFGLKRNLAACAAIERPLRLTLAEANNLTRTVTNDVVTEVSKRYDSDKDDNALALASVPRGIRTVIVSVLEICDEKRLGITNPNEQARGDLIRRNNEADIIEATLVRCNRSVDVVFLIDESGSVSLGDFNDSLDFVKNMIKAFPDDKLSGENGTRFGLSTFSTLYKSHFYLSDNTDQSEYLSAVSQVSYTHGSTYLGDALEHVLTDQFTEGRGLRPEVDGVPRVLIVLTDGEANDAVSIPAKNVRNENIVIYAIGIGEYNFEQLKEIASSESHVYTLSTFTELEKFISTLTSSTCYEPRPVSLNETIITNVAKDTYQYFSYKVKESSNLEISVADLSGSTLVYVSRTNPHPYKYDNDISFDLSQQKKKIIVISARPTPDTKGKRSTDDDELTRQIYVSVTSDTDSASFEIEANECNPLNCTEGTNEMPTPPISSGGIFTATKFVVVGFAILLMLFELYDI
;
A
#
# COMPACT_ATOMS: atom_id res chain seq x y z
N MET A 1 -45.82 8.96 -56.74
CA MET A 1 -44.53 9.12 -56.05
C MET A 1 -44.54 10.30 -55.05
N LEU A 2 -45.65 10.54 -54.34
CA LEU A 2 -45.74 11.59 -53.30
C LEU A 2 -46.30 11.08 -51.95
N VAL A 3 -46.68 9.79 -51.86
CA VAL A 3 -47.25 9.19 -50.63
C VAL A 3 -46.19 8.41 -49.82
N ARG A 4 -45.00 8.15 -50.41
CA ARG A 4 -43.89 7.49 -49.70
C ARG A 4 -42.94 8.44 -48.96
N PHE A 5 -43.05 9.75 -49.18
CA PHE A 5 -42.22 10.74 -48.49
C PHE A 5 -42.83 11.23 -47.16
N LEU A 6 -44.15 11.12 -46.99
CA LEU A 6 -44.82 11.51 -45.73
C LEU A 6 -44.78 10.43 -44.63
N ILE A 7 -44.54 9.16 -44.98
CA ILE A 7 -44.46 8.08 -43.98
C ILE A 7 -43.05 7.97 -43.38
N LEU A 8 -42.00 8.43 -44.10
CA LEU A 8 -40.64 8.50 -43.54
C LEU A 8 -40.41 9.71 -42.62
N LEU A 9 -41.26 10.73 -42.67
CA LEU A 9 -41.15 11.90 -41.79
C LEU A 9 -41.87 11.72 -40.44
N VAL A 10 -42.68 10.67 -40.29
CA VAL A 10 -43.35 10.32 -39.01
C VAL A 10 -42.54 9.30 -38.19
N PHE A 11 -41.50 8.68 -38.76
CA PHE A 11 -40.66 7.69 -38.04
C PHE A 11 -39.28 8.21 -37.59
N VAL A 12 -38.97 9.49 -37.77
CA VAL A 12 -37.66 10.09 -37.37
C VAL A 12 -37.74 11.01 -36.14
N VAL A 13 -38.91 11.20 -35.53
CA VAL A 13 -39.00 11.94 -34.25
C VAL A 13 -39.69 11.08 -33.19
N GLY A 14 -38.95 10.06 -32.76
CA GLY A 14 -39.22 9.26 -31.58
C GLY A 14 -37.94 8.97 -30.80
N MET A 15 -36.88 9.77 -30.98
CA MET A 15 -35.88 9.90 -29.92
C MET A 15 -36.57 10.68 -28.81
N VAL A 16 -37.07 9.96 -27.81
CA VAL A 16 -37.28 10.52 -26.48
C VAL A 16 -35.90 10.97 -26.01
N TYR A 17 -35.50 12.19 -26.39
CA TYR A 17 -34.49 12.91 -25.65
C TYR A 17 -35.10 13.04 -24.25
N ALA A 18 -34.52 12.33 -23.28
CA ALA A 18 -34.80 12.59 -21.88
C ALA A 18 -34.63 14.11 -21.70
N GLU A 19 -35.68 14.79 -21.24
CA GLU A 19 -35.58 16.21 -20.96
C GLU A 19 -34.36 16.44 -20.05
N PRO A 20 -33.49 17.42 -20.34
CA PRO A 20 -32.34 17.69 -19.50
C PRO A 20 -32.82 17.90 -18.07
N TYR A 21 -32.22 17.17 -17.13
CA TYR A 21 -32.59 17.24 -15.72
C TYR A 21 -32.58 18.71 -15.26
N ASN A 22 -33.76 19.23 -14.93
CA ASN A 22 -33.90 20.61 -14.48
C ASN A 22 -33.95 20.66 -12.96
N CYS A 23 -32.83 21.06 -12.36
CA CYS A 23 -32.70 21.28 -10.92
C CYS A 23 -33.71 22.30 -10.41
N LYS A 24 -34.50 21.94 -9.41
CA LYS A 24 -35.45 22.87 -8.76
C LYS A 24 -34.75 23.80 -7.78
N GLY A 25 -33.58 23.40 -7.24
CA GLY A 25 -32.70 24.22 -6.41
C GLY A 25 -31.26 24.24 -6.89
N ASN A 26 -30.50 25.26 -6.49
CA ASN A 26 -29.05 25.30 -6.73
C ASN A 26 -28.33 24.49 -5.66
N TYR A 27 -27.40 23.63 -6.07
CA TYR A 27 -26.38 23.10 -5.17
C TYR A 27 -25.49 24.26 -4.70
N ILE A 28 -25.58 24.63 -3.42
CA ILE A 28 -24.81 25.73 -2.83
C ILE A 28 -23.58 25.14 -2.13
N GLN A 29 -22.40 25.32 -2.73
CA GLN A 29 -21.14 24.74 -2.27
C GLN A 29 -20.82 25.07 -0.80
N SER A 30 -21.09 26.31 -0.38
CA SER A 30 -20.80 26.78 1.00
C SER A 30 -21.51 25.97 2.08
N ASP A 31 -22.67 25.38 1.77
CA ASP A 31 -23.46 24.59 2.74
C ASP A 31 -22.79 23.25 3.07
N TYR A 32 -21.78 22.86 2.29
CA TYR A 32 -21.11 21.57 2.38
C TYR A 32 -19.62 21.68 2.71
N ILE A 33 -19.12 22.86 3.12
CA ILE A 33 -17.76 22.99 3.67
C ILE A 33 -17.62 22.09 4.91
N GLY A 34 -16.51 21.34 4.96
CA GLY A 34 -16.25 20.32 5.99
C GLY A 34 -17.00 19.00 5.79
N LYS A 35 -17.66 18.80 4.65
CA LYS A 35 -18.30 17.53 4.27
C LYS A 35 -17.52 16.86 3.14
N LEU A 36 -17.58 15.53 3.09
CA LEU A 36 -16.86 14.73 2.07
C LEU A 36 -17.74 14.38 0.86
N ARG A 37 -19.07 14.49 1.01
CA ARG A 37 -20.02 14.06 -0.02
C ARG A 37 -21.41 14.68 0.13
N VAL A 38 -22.19 14.50 -0.92
CA VAL A 38 -23.60 14.92 -1.03
C VAL A 38 -24.45 13.73 -1.52
N PRO A 39 -25.56 13.36 -0.86
CA PRO A 39 -26.07 13.94 0.38
C PRO A 39 -25.27 13.44 1.61
N ILE A 40 -25.29 14.22 2.70
CA ILE A 40 -24.50 13.94 3.92
C ILE A 40 -25.00 12.66 4.63
N ASN A 41 -26.28 12.33 4.51
CA ASN A 41 -26.93 11.16 5.12
C ASN A 41 -26.73 9.85 4.32
N CYS A 42 -25.76 9.82 3.44
CA CYS A 42 -25.32 8.63 2.75
C CYS A 42 -24.33 7.91 3.67
N ASP A 43 -24.82 7.06 4.57
CA ASP A 43 -23.99 6.37 5.54
C ASP A 43 -23.21 5.22 4.89
N LEU A 44 -21.91 5.14 5.17
CA LEU A 44 -21.06 4.00 4.81
C LEU A 44 -21.13 3.02 5.96
N THR A 45 -22.27 2.36 6.16
CA THR A 45 -22.35 1.34 7.20
C THR A 45 -21.52 0.14 6.77
N ARG A 46 -20.25 0.11 7.21
CA ARG A 46 -19.34 -1.03 7.17
C ARG A 46 -19.42 -1.73 8.52
N THR A 47 -19.77 -3.01 8.53
CA THR A 47 -19.62 -3.85 9.72
C THR A 47 -18.67 -5.03 9.48
N ASP A 48 -18.10 -5.19 8.28
CA ASP A 48 -17.35 -6.40 7.93
C ASP A 48 -16.12 -6.19 7.01
N CYS A 49 -15.63 -4.95 6.85
CA CYS A 49 -14.34 -4.72 6.20
C CYS A 49 -13.19 -4.94 7.20
N PRO A 50 -12.09 -5.62 6.80
CA PRO A 50 -10.98 -5.89 7.69
C PRO A 50 -10.38 -4.58 8.25
N PRO A 51 -9.87 -4.57 9.51
CA PRO A 51 -9.41 -3.37 10.20
C PRO A 51 -8.24 -2.64 9.52
N SER A 52 -7.48 -3.33 8.67
CA SER A 52 -6.44 -2.71 7.87
C SER A 52 -6.32 -3.36 6.48
N TRP A 53 -5.93 -2.56 5.50
CA TRP A 53 -5.54 -3.04 4.17
C TRP A 53 -4.26 -3.91 4.23
N LYS A 54 -3.50 -3.82 5.33
CA LYS A 54 -2.32 -4.64 5.65
C LYS A 54 -2.65 -6.07 6.06
N SER A 55 -3.93 -6.46 6.14
CA SER A 55 -4.33 -7.84 6.42
C SER A 55 -4.14 -8.80 5.22
N GLY A 56 -3.59 -8.31 4.12
CA GLY A 56 -3.45 -9.07 2.88
C GLY A 56 -4.77 -9.20 2.12
N ILE A 57 -4.68 -9.42 0.80
CA ILE A 57 -5.81 -10.00 0.08
C ILE A 57 -5.77 -11.48 0.43
N PRO A 58 -6.82 -12.03 1.07
CA PRO A 58 -6.75 -13.41 1.46
C PRO A 58 -6.48 -14.27 0.23
N GLU A 59 -5.34 -14.96 0.22
CA GLU A 59 -5.05 -15.97 -0.79
C GLU A 59 -6.03 -17.10 -0.60
N GLY A 60 -7.21 -16.97 -1.21
CA GLY A 60 -8.05 -18.11 -1.45
C GLY A 60 -7.23 -19.07 -2.30
N SER A 61 -6.88 -20.22 -1.74
CA SER A 61 -6.54 -21.39 -2.55
C SER A 61 -7.75 -21.59 -3.46
N GLU A 62 -7.65 -21.21 -4.72
CA GLU A 62 -8.44 -21.78 -5.81
C GLU A 62 -8.16 -21.06 -7.13
N THR A 63 -7.72 -21.86 -8.09
CA THR A 63 -7.78 -21.64 -9.53
C THR A 63 -9.23 -21.60 -10.05
N SER A 64 -10.22 -21.30 -9.21
CA SER A 64 -11.65 -21.24 -9.53
C SER A 64 -12.32 -19.94 -9.07
N SER A 65 -13.40 -19.61 -9.76
CA SER A 65 -14.25 -18.42 -9.63
C SER A 65 -14.58 -18.02 -8.17
N PRO A 66 -14.62 -16.71 -7.84
CA PRO A 66 -14.51 -15.57 -8.74
C PRO A 66 -13.05 -15.16 -9.02
N MET A 67 -12.82 -14.59 -10.20
CA MET A 67 -11.50 -14.21 -10.72
C MET A 67 -10.73 -13.22 -9.83
N ILE A 68 -11.45 -12.47 -8.99
CA ILE A 68 -10.92 -11.46 -8.07
C ILE A 68 -11.62 -11.53 -6.70
N ASP A 69 -11.06 -10.88 -5.69
CA ASP A 69 -11.72 -10.61 -4.41
C ASP A 69 -12.56 -9.34 -4.49
N GLN A 70 -13.83 -9.52 -4.86
CA GLN A 70 -14.80 -8.43 -4.91
C GLN A 70 -15.05 -7.79 -3.54
N LYS A 71 -14.97 -8.55 -2.45
CA LYS A 71 -15.19 -7.99 -1.11
C LYS A 71 -14.06 -7.03 -0.76
N PHE A 72 -12.83 -7.42 -1.06
CA PHE A 72 -11.67 -6.55 -0.93
C PHE A 72 -11.85 -5.26 -1.73
N LEU A 73 -12.17 -5.34 -3.04
CA LEU A 73 -12.39 -4.14 -3.87
C LEU A 73 -13.53 -3.27 -3.33
N ASN A 74 -14.65 -3.86 -2.92
CA ASN A 74 -15.75 -3.13 -2.30
C ASN A 74 -15.30 -2.38 -1.02
N CYS A 75 -14.41 -2.98 -0.24
CA CYS A 75 -13.79 -2.37 0.94
C CYS A 75 -12.71 -1.33 0.59
N GLN A 76 -12.13 -1.33 -0.61
CA GLN A 76 -11.24 -0.25 -1.05
C GLN A 76 -12.04 0.92 -1.63
N GLU A 77 -13.01 0.65 -2.51
CA GLU A 77 -13.78 1.65 -3.27
C GLU A 77 -14.90 2.35 -2.47
N GLY A 78 -14.98 2.13 -1.16
CA GLY A 78 -16.00 2.77 -0.34
C GLY A 78 -17.41 2.31 -0.70
N PHE A 79 -17.63 0.98 -0.86
CA PHE A 79 -18.92 0.43 -1.26
C PHE A 79 -20.09 1.02 -0.48
N THR A 80 -21.13 1.44 -1.21
CA THR A 80 -22.35 1.96 -0.61
C THR A 80 -23.58 1.60 -1.43
N SER A 81 -24.70 1.39 -0.74
CA SER A 81 -26.02 1.21 -1.36
C SER A 81 -26.71 2.54 -1.68
N CYS A 82 -26.06 3.66 -1.38
CA CYS A 82 -26.61 5.00 -1.52
C CYS A 82 -25.83 5.80 -2.57
N GLY A 83 -26.54 6.50 -3.45
CA GLY A 83 -25.93 7.37 -4.44
C GLY A 83 -25.41 8.66 -3.81
N TYR A 84 -24.15 9.00 -4.07
CA TYR A 84 -23.50 10.21 -3.58
C TYR A 84 -22.66 10.91 -4.65
N VAL A 85 -22.28 12.16 -4.40
CA VAL A 85 -21.32 12.91 -5.19
C VAL A 85 -20.20 13.38 -4.28
N SER A 86 -18.95 13.11 -4.67
CA SER A 86 -17.75 13.51 -3.91
C SER A 86 -17.47 15.00 -4.06
N ILE A 87 -17.07 15.65 -2.97
CA ILE A 87 -16.81 17.10 -2.91
C ILE A 87 -15.51 17.40 -2.17
N ASP A 88 -14.88 18.52 -2.48
CA ASP A 88 -13.73 19.03 -1.74
C ASP A 88 -14.18 19.57 -0.38
N PRO A 89 -13.71 19.02 0.75
CA PRO A 89 -14.14 19.47 2.07
C PRO A 89 -13.71 20.92 2.38
N LYS A 90 -12.71 21.48 1.69
CA LYS A 90 -12.27 22.86 1.92
C LYS A 90 -13.20 23.89 1.25
N SER A 91 -13.62 23.61 0.03
CA SER A 91 -14.41 24.54 -0.79
C SER A 91 -15.90 24.18 -0.87
N GLY A 92 -16.25 22.92 -0.59
CA GLY A 92 -17.56 22.35 -0.89
C GLY A 92 -17.83 22.23 -2.39
N ALA A 93 -16.82 22.33 -3.26
CA ALA A 93 -16.99 22.14 -4.71
C ALA A 93 -17.04 20.66 -5.08
N VAL A 94 -17.85 20.29 -6.08
CA VAL A 94 -17.81 18.92 -6.63
C VAL A 94 -16.43 18.64 -7.22
N LEU A 95 -15.85 17.49 -6.88
CA LEU A 95 -14.54 17.10 -7.38
C LEU A 95 -14.60 16.83 -8.90
N GLY A 96 -13.68 17.44 -9.65
CA GLY A 96 -13.48 17.21 -11.08
C GLY A 96 -14.75 17.18 -11.95
N GLN A 97 -15.00 16.03 -12.58
CA GLN A 97 -16.21 15.74 -13.34
C GLN A 97 -17.03 14.61 -12.67
N SER A 98 -17.11 14.59 -11.34
CA SER A 98 -17.89 13.56 -10.66
C SER A 98 -19.38 13.63 -11.01
N GLY A 99 -19.98 12.47 -11.29
CA GLY A 99 -21.42 12.25 -11.31
C GLY A 99 -21.91 11.58 -10.02
N VAL A 100 -23.16 11.11 -10.03
CA VAL A 100 -23.70 10.32 -8.91
C VAL A 100 -23.04 8.94 -8.90
N THR A 101 -22.45 8.59 -7.77
CA THR A 101 -21.64 7.40 -7.54
C THR A 101 -22.35 6.46 -6.56
N VAL A 102 -22.39 5.16 -6.85
CA VAL A 102 -23.05 4.14 -6.02
C VAL A 102 -22.33 2.79 -6.15
N GLY A 103 -22.58 1.84 -5.24
CA GLY A 103 -21.86 0.58 -5.20
C GLY A 103 -20.39 0.81 -4.82
N ALA A 104 -19.47 0.02 -5.38
CA ALA A 104 -18.04 0.27 -5.32
C ALA A 104 -17.62 1.27 -6.41
N GLY A 105 -17.84 2.56 -6.17
CA GLY A 105 -17.30 3.62 -7.05
C GLY A 105 -17.94 3.77 -8.44
N VAL A 106 -19.13 3.22 -8.70
CA VAL A 106 -19.76 3.30 -10.05
C VAL A 106 -20.30 4.71 -10.31
N ASP A 107 -19.54 5.53 -11.06
CA ASP A 107 -19.97 6.88 -11.50
C ASP A 107 -20.99 6.79 -12.64
N LEU A 108 -22.28 6.96 -12.31
CA LEU A 108 -23.41 6.95 -13.24
C LEU A 108 -23.35 8.11 -14.25
N GLY A 109 -22.66 9.20 -13.94
CA GLY A 109 -22.47 10.32 -14.86
C GLY A 109 -21.69 9.93 -16.12
N SER A 110 -20.88 8.86 -16.05
CA SER A 110 -20.14 8.31 -17.20
C SER A 110 -20.90 7.21 -17.96
N LYS A 111 -22.13 6.88 -17.53
CA LYS A 111 -22.87 5.69 -17.98
C LYS A 111 -24.12 6.04 -18.75
N SER A 112 -24.65 5.02 -19.42
CA SER A 112 -25.93 5.05 -20.13
C SER A 112 -26.64 3.70 -19.98
N ARG A 113 -27.87 3.57 -20.49
CA ARG A 113 -28.56 2.26 -20.54
C ARG A 113 -27.72 1.18 -21.26
N ALA A 114 -26.97 1.56 -22.30
CA ALA A 114 -26.11 0.63 -23.03
C ALA A 114 -24.95 0.10 -22.17
N SER A 115 -24.60 0.77 -21.07
CA SER A 115 -23.58 0.32 -20.13
C SER A 115 -24.04 -0.82 -19.21
N PHE A 116 -25.33 -1.18 -19.22
CA PHE A 116 -25.93 -2.09 -18.24
C PHE A 116 -26.87 -3.12 -18.87
N THR A 117 -26.49 -3.67 -20.03
CA THR A 117 -27.33 -4.64 -20.78
C THR A 117 -27.57 -5.96 -20.03
N SER A 118 -26.73 -6.29 -19.05
CA SER A 118 -26.84 -7.51 -18.24
C SER A 118 -27.61 -7.30 -16.91
N LEU A 119 -27.98 -6.06 -16.57
CA LEU A 119 -28.79 -5.76 -15.39
C LEU A 119 -30.29 -5.86 -15.68
N SER A 120 -31.09 -6.09 -14.64
CA SER A 120 -32.55 -6.08 -14.77
C SER A 120 -33.05 -4.69 -15.16
N SER A 121 -34.09 -4.63 -16.00
CA SER A 121 -34.69 -3.36 -16.43
C SER A 121 -35.11 -2.51 -15.22
N THR A 122 -35.66 -3.14 -14.18
CA THR A 122 -36.04 -2.47 -12.92
C THR A 122 -34.86 -1.76 -12.25
N LEU A 123 -33.67 -2.37 -12.24
CA LEU A 123 -32.48 -1.74 -11.68
C LEU A 123 -31.99 -0.62 -12.59
N VAL A 124 -31.94 -0.84 -13.90
CA VAL A 124 -31.53 0.18 -14.87
C VAL A 124 -32.44 1.42 -14.80
N ASP A 125 -33.75 1.23 -14.66
CA ASP A 125 -34.73 2.32 -14.53
C ASP A 125 -34.52 3.15 -13.25
N LYS A 126 -33.98 2.56 -12.17
CA LYS A 126 -33.57 3.29 -10.96
C LYS A 126 -32.32 4.15 -11.18
N LEU A 127 -31.40 3.71 -12.06
CA LEU A 127 -30.12 4.37 -12.32
C LEU A 127 -30.22 5.44 -13.42
N GLU A 128 -31.10 5.24 -14.38
CA GLU A 128 -31.26 6.09 -15.56
C GLU A 128 -31.38 7.59 -15.28
N PRO A 129 -32.10 8.05 -14.24
CA PRO A 129 -32.21 9.48 -13.95
C PRO A 129 -30.88 10.19 -13.68
N TYR A 130 -29.80 9.45 -13.40
CA TYR A 130 -28.49 10.01 -13.07
C TYR A 130 -27.46 9.88 -14.20
N PHE A 131 -27.81 9.21 -15.29
CA PHE A 131 -26.91 9.03 -16.44
C PHE A 131 -26.54 10.37 -17.08
N GLY A 132 -25.26 10.56 -17.36
CA GLY A 132 -24.73 11.80 -17.95
C GLY A 132 -24.72 13.02 -17.03
N LEU A 133 -25.26 12.94 -15.81
CA LEU A 133 -25.24 14.06 -14.87
C LEU A 133 -23.84 14.21 -14.26
N LYS A 134 -23.33 15.44 -14.27
CA LYS A 134 -21.97 15.77 -13.86
C LYS A 134 -21.95 17.04 -13.00
N ARG A 135 -20.95 17.16 -12.13
CA ARG A 135 -20.70 18.37 -11.31
C ARG A 135 -21.93 18.78 -10.49
N ASN A 136 -22.25 20.07 -10.46
CA ASN A 136 -23.35 20.62 -9.66
C ASN A 136 -24.72 20.02 -10.03
N LEU A 137 -24.94 19.59 -11.28
CA LEU A 137 -26.18 18.93 -11.69
C LEU A 137 -26.32 17.55 -11.05
N ALA A 138 -25.22 16.79 -10.94
CA ALA A 138 -25.22 15.51 -10.23
C ALA A 138 -25.45 15.70 -8.73
N ALA A 139 -24.78 16.68 -8.11
CA ALA A 139 -24.94 16.96 -6.68
C ALA A 139 -26.38 17.36 -6.35
N CYS A 140 -26.97 18.24 -7.16
CA CYS A 140 -28.37 18.62 -7.07
C CYS A 140 -29.32 17.41 -7.23
N ALA A 141 -29.11 16.58 -8.26
CA ALA A 141 -29.94 15.39 -8.48
C ALA A 141 -29.87 14.40 -7.31
N ALA A 142 -28.68 14.20 -6.72
CA ALA A 142 -28.50 13.33 -5.56
C ALA A 142 -29.24 13.83 -4.30
N ILE A 143 -29.43 15.14 -4.17
CA ILE A 143 -30.21 15.75 -3.07
C ILE A 143 -31.72 15.60 -3.33
N GLU A 144 -32.17 16.02 -4.52
CA GLU A 144 -33.59 16.10 -4.86
C GLU A 144 -34.21 14.70 -5.10
N ARG A 145 -33.40 13.76 -5.57
CA ARG A 145 -33.76 12.36 -5.80
C ARG A 145 -32.68 11.49 -5.17
N PRO A 146 -32.75 11.18 -3.87
CA PRO A 146 -31.77 10.30 -3.25
C PRO A 146 -31.85 8.88 -3.84
N LEU A 147 -30.80 8.44 -4.50
CA LEU A 147 -30.68 7.06 -4.98
C LEU A 147 -30.40 6.12 -3.80
N ARG A 148 -31.28 5.15 -3.58
CA ARG A 148 -31.11 4.09 -2.59
C ARG A 148 -31.37 2.73 -3.27
N LEU A 149 -30.35 1.89 -3.26
CA LEU A 149 -30.41 0.52 -3.71
C LEU A 149 -30.55 -0.41 -2.51
N THR A 150 -31.13 -1.59 -2.73
CA THR A 150 -30.93 -2.69 -1.79
C THR A 150 -29.47 -3.16 -1.85
N LEU A 151 -28.98 -3.82 -0.80
CA LEU A 151 -27.63 -4.39 -0.79
C LEU A 151 -27.42 -5.36 -1.97
N ALA A 152 -28.43 -6.17 -2.30
CA ALA A 152 -28.39 -7.08 -3.44
C ALA A 152 -28.29 -6.35 -4.79
N GLU A 153 -29.04 -5.25 -4.96
CA GLU A 153 -28.97 -4.41 -6.18
C GLU A 153 -27.61 -3.73 -6.32
N ALA A 154 -27.08 -3.14 -5.24
CA ALA A 154 -25.79 -2.49 -5.24
C ALA A 154 -24.64 -3.48 -5.51
N ASN A 155 -24.70 -4.68 -4.93
CA ASN A 155 -23.76 -5.77 -5.20
C ASN A 155 -23.86 -6.26 -6.64
N ASN A 156 -25.07 -6.41 -7.18
CA ASN A 156 -25.25 -6.86 -8.57
C ASN A 156 -24.72 -5.82 -9.57
N LEU A 157 -25.05 -4.54 -9.37
CA LEU A 157 -24.52 -3.43 -10.16
C LEU A 157 -22.98 -3.41 -10.12
N THR A 158 -22.41 -3.46 -8.92
CA THR A 158 -20.96 -3.44 -8.72
C THR A 158 -20.29 -4.60 -9.44
N ARG A 159 -20.75 -5.83 -9.21
CA ARG A 159 -20.21 -7.04 -9.84
C ARG A 159 -20.28 -6.99 -11.36
N THR A 160 -21.38 -6.47 -11.92
CA THR A 160 -21.50 -6.31 -13.38
C THR A 160 -20.44 -5.36 -13.92
N VAL A 161 -20.27 -4.19 -13.30
CA VAL A 161 -19.29 -3.19 -13.73
C VAL A 161 -17.87 -3.72 -13.58
N THR A 162 -17.56 -4.38 -12.47
CA THR A 162 -16.25 -4.96 -12.21
C THR A 162 -15.94 -6.10 -13.17
N ASN A 163 -16.90 -6.98 -13.50
CA ASN A 163 -16.68 -8.07 -14.48
C ASN A 163 -16.29 -7.56 -15.88
N ASP A 164 -16.89 -6.45 -16.32
CA ASP A 164 -16.52 -5.82 -17.59
C ASP A 164 -15.07 -5.32 -17.54
N VAL A 165 -14.66 -4.73 -16.41
CA VAL A 165 -13.26 -4.27 -16.23
C VAL A 165 -12.30 -5.45 -16.17
N VAL A 166 -12.60 -6.45 -15.35
CA VAL A 166 -11.82 -7.69 -15.22
C VAL A 166 -11.57 -8.33 -16.59
N THR A 167 -12.59 -8.35 -17.45
CA THR A 167 -12.48 -8.89 -18.82
C THR A 167 -11.50 -8.09 -19.68
N GLU A 168 -11.62 -6.76 -19.68
CA GLU A 168 -10.75 -5.89 -20.46
C GLU A 168 -9.30 -5.89 -19.93
N VAL A 169 -9.14 -5.87 -18.61
CA VAL A 169 -7.84 -5.97 -17.93
C VAL A 169 -7.16 -7.29 -18.25
N SER A 170 -7.88 -8.42 -18.18
CA SER A 170 -7.33 -9.73 -18.56
C SER A 170 -6.84 -9.72 -20.00
N LYS A 171 -7.66 -9.22 -20.93
CA LYS A 171 -7.31 -9.17 -22.34
C LYS A 171 -6.06 -8.33 -22.58
N ARG A 172 -5.94 -7.18 -21.92
CA ARG A 172 -4.77 -6.30 -22.05
C ARG A 172 -3.53 -6.94 -21.43
N TYR A 173 -3.62 -7.42 -20.20
CA TYR A 173 -2.53 -8.10 -19.52
C TYR A 173 -2.02 -9.28 -20.36
N ASP A 174 -2.91 -10.15 -20.83
CA ASP A 174 -2.54 -11.35 -21.59
C ASP A 174 -1.96 -11.02 -22.97
N SER A 175 -2.24 -9.83 -23.51
CA SER A 175 -1.67 -9.32 -24.76
C SER A 175 -0.29 -8.69 -24.56
N ASP A 176 -0.05 -8.05 -23.41
CA ASP A 176 1.15 -7.27 -23.14
C ASP A 176 2.21 -8.08 -22.35
N LYS A 177 1.84 -9.24 -21.78
CA LYS A 177 2.74 -10.07 -20.98
C LYS A 177 3.86 -10.69 -21.82
N ASP A 178 5.02 -10.91 -21.20
CA ASP A 178 6.12 -11.66 -21.79
C ASP A 178 5.74 -13.14 -22.08
N ASP A 179 6.48 -13.76 -23.00
CA ASP A 179 6.24 -15.15 -23.43
C ASP A 179 6.24 -16.17 -22.27
N ASN A 180 7.08 -15.92 -21.25
CA ASN A 180 7.23 -16.80 -20.08
C ASN A 180 6.28 -16.46 -18.93
N ALA A 181 5.52 -15.37 -19.02
CA ALA A 181 4.60 -14.94 -17.96
C ALA A 181 3.29 -15.73 -17.98
N LEU A 182 2.75 -16.03 -16.79
CA LEU A 182 1.44 -16.66 -16.63
C LEU A 182 0.33 -15.76 -17.19
N ALA A 183 -0.71 -16.36 -17.77
CA ALA A 183 -1.94 -15.63 -18.10
C ALA A 183 -2.61 -15.11 -16.83
N LEU A 184 -3.33 -13.97 -16.89
CA LEU A 184 -3.92 -13.34 -15.71
C LEU A 184 -4.83 -14.31 -14.95
N ALA A 185 -5.59 -15.15 -15.64
CA ALA A 185 -6.46 -16.14 -15.01
C ALA A 185 -5.69 -17.19 -14.17
N SER A 186 -4.42 -17.45 -14.50
CA SER A 186 -3.54 -18.41 -13.81
C SER A 186 -2.68 -17.76 -12.72
N VAL A 187 -2.71 -16.43 -12.62
CA VAL A 187 -2.05 -15.69 -11.55
C VAL A 187 -2.85 -15.86 -10.24
N PRO A 188 -2.20 -15.91 -9.04
CA PRO A 188 -2.90 -15.99 -7.76
C PRO A 188 -3.99 -14.92 -7.58
N ARG A 189 -5.10 -15.29 -6.92
CA ARG A 189 -6.28 -14.43 -6.80
C ARG A 189 -5.99 -13.07 -6.17
N GLY A 190 -5.07 -13.01 -5.20
CA GLY A 190 -4.57 -11.77 -4.62
C GLY A 190 -4.05 -10.82 -5.69
N ILE A 191 -3.03 -11.23 -6.43
CA ILE A 191 -2.42 -10.44 -7.51
C ILE A 191 -3.44 -10.05 -8.57
N ARG A 192 -4.32 -10.97 -9.01
CA ARG A 192 -5.37 -10.65 -9.99
C ARG A 192 -6.24 -9.48 -9.51
N THR A 193 -6.63 -9.52 -8.23
CA THR A 193 -7.48 -8.49 -7.61
C THR A 193 -6.79 -7.13 -7.60
N VAL A 194 -5.50 -7.11 -7.27
CA VAL A 194 -4.72 -5.88 -7.30
C VAL A 194 -4.58 -5.33 -8.71
N ILE A 195 -4.18 -6.16 -9.68
CA ILE A 195 -4.00 -5.75 -11.08
C ILE A 195 -5.28 -5.10 -11.61
N VAL A 196 -6.44 -5.70 -11.30
CA VAL A 196 -7.74 -5.14 -11.65
C VAL A 196 -8.00 -3.80 -10.94
N SER A 197 -7.69 -3.71 -9.64
CA SER A 197 -7.86 -2.48 -8.84
C SER A 197 -7.03 -1.30 -9.37
N VAL A 198 -5.77 -1.54 -9.77
CA VAL A 198 -4.87 -0.52 -10.33
C VAL A 198 -5.38 -0.08 -11.70
N LEU A 199 -5.76 -1.04 -12.54
CA LEU A 199 -6.14 -0.76 -13.93
C LEU A 199 -7.57 -0.20 -14.05
N GLU A 200 -8.44 -0.38 -13.05
CA GLU A 200 -9.69 0.38 -12.91
C GLU A 200 -9.43 1.90 -12.86
N ILE A 201 -8.31 2.33 -12.29
CA ILE A 201 -7.89 3.74 -12.16
C ILE A 201 -7.21 4.26 -13.43
N CYS A 202 -6.54 3.38 -14.18
CA CYS A 202 -5.68 3.78 -15.30
C CYS A 202 -6.41 3.88 -16.65
N ASP A 203 -7.73 3.67 -16.70
CA ASP A 203 -8.50 3.88 -17.93
C ASP A 203 -8.78 5.38 -18.16
N GLU A 204 -7.80 6.05 -18.78
CA GLU A 204 -7.85 7.47 -19.17
C GLU A 204 -9.12 7.85 -19.95
N LYS A 205 -9.68 6.91 -20.74
CA LYS A 205 -10.92 7.13 -21.49
C LYS A 205 -12.17 7.14 -20.62
N ARG A 206 -12.12 6.47 -19.46
CA ARG A 206 -13.27 6.27 -18.58
C ARG A 206 -13.36 7.32 -17.47
N LEU A 207 -12.22 7.88 -17.03
CA LEU A 207 -12.17 8.92 -16.01
C LEU A 207 -12.12 10.36 -16.54
N GLY A 208 -11.85 10.55 -17.84
CA GLY A 208 -11.75 11.90 -18.43
C GLY A 208 -10.62 12.75 -17.83
N ILE A 209 -9.65 12.11 -17.17
CA ILE A 209 -8.49 12.75 -16.57
C ILE A 209 -7.46 12.94 -17.69
N THR A 210 -7.22 14.20 -18.06
CA THR A 210 -6.27 14.57 -19.12
C THR A 210 -4.88 14.91 -18.57
N ASN A 211 -4.68 14.79 -17.25
CA ASN A 211 -3.43 15.15 -16.58
C ASN A 211 -3.17 14.28 -15.32
N PRO A 212 -2.12 13.43 -15.31
CA PRO A 212 -1.72 12.63 -14.14
C PRO A 212 -1.43 13.46 -12.88
N ASN A 213 -1.06 14.74 -13.03
CA ASN A 213 -0.78 15.64 -11.89
C ASN A 213 -2.04 16.18 -11.20
N GLU A 214 -3.23 15.97 -11.77
CA GLU A 214 -4.53 16.32 -11.16
C GLU A 214 -5.17 15.14 -10.42
N GLN A 215 -4.49 13.99 -10.38
CA GLN A 215 -4.96 12.80 -9.70
C GLN A 215 -4.98 13.01 -8.18
N ALA A 216 -6.07 12.62 -7.52
CA ALA A 216 -6.19 12.82 -6.08
C ALA A 216 -5.11 12.03 -5.34
N ARG A 217 -4.49 12.63 -4.30
CA ARG A 217 -3.47 11.97 -3.45
C ARG A 217 -3.93 10.60 -2.94
N GLY A 218 -5.24 10.42 -2.70
CA GLY A 218 -5.82 9.13 -2.31
C GLY A 218 -5.69 8.03 -3.37
N ASP A 219 -5.81 8.35 -4.66
CA ASP A 219 -5.71 7.37 -5.76
C ASP A 219 -4.26 6.92 -5.98
N LEU A 220 -3.29 7.80 -5.69
CA LEU A 220 -1.85 7.49 -5.74
C LEU A 220 -1.42 6.59 -4.58
N ILE A 221 -1.88 6.86 -3.35
CA ILE A 221 -1.67 6.00 -2.18
C ILE A 221 -2.30 4.62 -2.44
N ARG A 222 -3.49 4.58 -3.04
CA ARG A 222 -4.19 3.32 -3.37
C ARG A 222 -3.38 2.45 -4.33
N ARG A 223 -2.88 3.02 -5.42
CA ARG A 223 -2.05 2.30 -6.40
C ARG A 223 -0.77 1.73 -5.83
N ASN A 224 -0.22 2.31 -4.77
CA ASN A 224 0.97 1.77 -4.15
C ASN A 224 0.69 0.74 -3.08
N ASN A 225 -0.36 0.89 -2.27
CA ASN A 225 -0.80 -0.22 -1.43
C ASN A 225 -1.10 -1.45 -2.30
N GLU A 226 -1.62 -1.22 -3.50
CA GLU A 226 -1.78 -2.22 -4.54
C GLU A 226 -0.43 -2.72 -5.07
N ALA A 227 0.49 -1.85 -5.50
CA ALA A 227 1.83 -2.23 -5.95
C ALA A 227 2.62 -3.01 -4.88
N ASP A 228 2.53 -2.65 -3.61
CA ASP A 228 3.12 -3.34 -2.45
C ASP A 228 2.51 -4.72 -2.25
N ILE A 229 1.22 -4.92 -2.55
CA ILE A 229 0.59 -6.26 -2.53
C ILE A 229 1.04 -7.07 -3.76
N ILE A 230 1.15 -6.45 -4.95
CA ILE A 230 1.71 -7.12 -6.13
C ILE A 230 3.17 -7.49 -5.90
N GLU A 231 3.99 -6.60 -5.32
CA GLU A 231 5.32 -6.91 -4.84
C GLU A 231 5.24 -8.03 -3.83
N ALA A 232 4.48 -7.90 -2.74
CA ALA A 232 4.36 -8.93 -1.71
C ALA A 232 4.02 -10.32 -2.23
N THR A 233 3.21 -10.39 -3.29
CA THR A 233 2.73 -11.66 -3.85
C THR A 233 3.57 -12.15 -5.05
N LEU A 234 4.34 -11.29 -5.72
CA LEU A 234 5.29 -11.66 -6.80
C LEU A 234 6.75 -11.72 -6.32
N VAL A 235 7.06 -11.11 -5.18
CA VAL A 235 8.40 -11.00 -4.61
C VAL A 235 8.72 -12.30 -3.92
N ARG A 236 9.47 -13.11 -4.66
CA ARG A 236 10.51 -13.91 -4.05
C ARG A 236 11.41 -12.98 -3.26
N CYS A 237 11.35 -13.04 -1.93
CA CYS A 237 12.18 -12.19 -1.08
C CYS A 237 13.65 -12.33 -1.50
N ASN A 238 14.28 -11.21 -1.88
CA ASN A 238 15.67 -11.20 -2.34
C ASN A 238 16.63 -10.59 -1.31
N ARG A 239 16.10 -10.17 -0.15
CA ARG A 239 16.84 -9.57 0.96
C ARG A 239 17.16 -10.60 2.02
N SER A 240 18.18 -10.28 2.79
CA SER A 240 18.60 -11.04 3.95
C SER A 240 17.77 -10.61 5.17
N VAL A 241 17.14 -11.55 5.86
CA VAL A 241 16.46 -11.32 7.15
C VAL A 241 16.73 -12.48 8.12
N ASP A 242 16.82 -12.20 9.42
CA ASP A 242 16.87 -13.21 10.48
C ASP A 242 15.47 -13.32 11.11
N VAL A 243 14.80 -14.47 10.95
CA VAL A 243 13.41 -14.66 11.37
C VAL A 243 13.32 -15.79 12.40
N VAL A 244 12.74 -15.51 13.56
CA VAL A 244 12.47 -16.53 14.58
C VAL A 244 10.96 -16.66 14.76
N PHE A 245 10.45 -17.88 14.70
CA PHE A 245 9.07 -18.19 15.03
C PHE A 245 8.95 -18.61 16.50
N LEU A 246 7.99 -18.03 17.22
CA LEU A 246 7.59 -18.44 18.57
C LEU A 246 6.12 -18.86 18.54
N ILE A 247 5.90 -20.17 18.57
CA ILE A 247 4.59 -20.78 18.32
C ILE A 247 3.97 -21.31 19.61
N ASP A 248 2.72 -20.95 19.85
CA ASP A 248 1.93 -21.45 20.97
C ASP A 248 1.63 -22.95 20.80
N GLU A 249 2.04 -23.75 21.78
CA GLU A 249 1.71 -25.17 21.91
C GLU A 249 0.93 -25.45 23.21
N SER A 250 0.24 -24.45 23.76
CA SER A 250 -0.61 -24.60 24.93
C SER A 250 -1.82 -25.49 24.67
N GLY A 251 -2.50 -25.90 25.74
CA GLY A 251 -3.63 -26.81 25.68
C GLY A 251 -4.93 -26.23 25.09
N SER A 252 -5.00 -24.91 24.85
CA SER A 252 -6.10 -24.28 24.11
C SER A 252 -6.03 -24.57 22.61
N VAL A 253 -4.81 -24.64 22.07
CA VAL A 253 -4.56 -24.96 20.66
C VAL A 253 -4.91 -26.44 20.42
N SER A 254 -5.72 -26.77 19.41
CA SER A 254 -5.92 -28.20 19.08
C SER A 254 -4.70 -28.78 18.36
N LEU A 255 -4.54 -30.11 18.34
CA LEU A 255 -3.47 -30.73 17.54
C LEU A 255 -3.59 -30.36 16.03
N GLY A 256 -4.82 -30.16 15.53
CA GLY A 256 -5.05 -29.71 14.16
C GLY A 256 -4.52 -28.29 13.95
N ASP A 257 -4.89 -27.37 14.84
CA ASP A 257 -4.47 -25.97 14.80
C ASP A 257 -2.95 -25.78 14.98
N PHE A 258 -2.34 -26.62 15.83
CA PHE A 258 -0.89 -26.66 15.97
C PHE A 258 -0.20 -27.11 14.68
N ASN A 259 -0.75 -28.13 14.00
CA ASN A 259 -0.22 -28.55 12.70
C ASN A 259 -0.40 -27.47 11.63
N ASP A 260 -1.53 -26.75 11.63
CA ASP A 260 -1.75 -25.59 10.75
C ASP A 260 -0.69 -24.50 11.00
N SER A 261 -0.29 -24.29 12.25
CA SER A 261 0.79 -23.36 12.61
C SER A 261 2.16 -23.81 12.07
N LEU A 262 2.47 -25.10 12.14
CA LEU A 262 3.70 -25.65 11.56
C LEU A 262 3.68 -25.61 10.03
N ASP A 263 2.53 -25.86 9.40
CA ASP A 263 2.38 -25.76 7.95
C ASP A 263 2.51 -24.32 7.46
N PHE A 264 2.00 -23.35 8.24
CA PHE A 264 2.26 -21.93 8.02
C PHE A 264 3.76 -21.61 8.04
N VAL A 265 4.51 -22.07 9.05
CA VAL A 265 5.97 -21.90 9.12
C VAL A 265 6.64 -22.49 7.87
N LYS A 266 6.27 -23.72 7.49
CA LYS A 266 6.80 -24.38 6.29
C LYS A 266 6.53 -23.52 5.05
N ASN A 267 5.30 -23.07 4.86
CA ASN A 267 4.89 -22.36 3.65
C ASN A 267 5.47 -20.96 3.57
N MET A 268 5.68 -20.27 4.70
CA MET A 268 6.46 -19.04 4.76
C MET A 268 7.91 -19.29 4.34
N ILE A 269 8.57 -20.35 4.84
CA ILE A 269 9.93 -20.72 4.40
C ILE A 269 9.97 -21.01 2.89
N LYS A 270 8.95 -21.69 2.34
CA LYS A 270 8.86 -21.96 0.88
C LYS A 270 8.72 -20.69 0.03
N ALA A 271 8.31 -19.57 0.61
CA ALA A 271 8.20 -18.30 -0.11
C ALA A 271 9.58 -17.67 -0.39
N PHE A 272 10.64 -18.15 0.26
CA PHE A 272 12.02 -17.77 0.03
C PHE A 272 12.69 -18.82 -0.87
N PRO A 273 13.21 -18.44 -2.06
CA PRO A 273 13.94 -19.37 -2.92
C PRO A 273 15.21 -19.93 -2.25
N ASP A 274 15.60 -21.16 -2.59
CA ASP A 274 16.79 -21.81 -2.03
C ASP A 274 18.07 -20.97 -2.17
N ASP A 275 18.27 -20.28 -3.30
CA ASP A 275 19.43 -19.41 -3.52
C ASP A 275 19.46 -18.18 -2.59
N LYS A 276 18.35 -17.90 -1.91
CA LYS A 276 18.19 -16.85 -0.90
C LYS A 276 18.19 -17.37 0.53
N LEU A 277 18.21 -18.69 0.74
CA LEU A 277 18.40 -19.30 2.06
C LEU A 277 19.89 -19.60 2.32
N SER A 278 20.64 -19.89 1.26
CA SER A 278 22.04 -20.29 1.36
C SER A 278 23.02 -19.12 1.41
N GLY A 279 24.18 -19.37 2.03
CA GLY A 279 25.31 -18.43 2.09
C GLY A 279 25.23 -17.41 3.22
N GLU A 280 26.27 -16.59 3.36
CA GLU A 280 26.38 -15.60 4.45
C GLU A 280 25.26 -14.54 4.42
N ASN A 281 24.79 -14.21 3.21
CA ASN A 281 23.70 -13.26 2.96
C ASN A 281 22.33 -13.93 2.80
N GLY A 282 22.20 -15.22 3.12
CA GLY A 282 20.90 -15.90 3.10
C GLY A 282 19.97 -15.40 4.21
N THR A 283 18.67 -15.59 4.02
CA THR A 283 17.67 -15.51 5.08
C THR A 283 17.79 -16.72 6.00
N ARG A 284 17.74 -16.50 7.31
CA ARG A 284 17.90 -17.54 8.33
C ARG A 284 16.63 -17.66 9.16
N PHE A 285 16.24 -18.89 9.47
CA PHE A 285 15.07 -19.17 10.30
C PHE A 285 15.44 -19.89 11.60
N GLY A 286 14.83 -19.46 12.70
CA GLY A 286 14.78 -20.18 13.96
C GLY A 286 13.33 -20.55 14.31
N LEU A 287 13.13 -21.61 15.08
CA LEU A 287 11.81 -22.01 15.55
C LEU A 287 11.86 -22.44 17.01
N SER A 288 10.95 -21.85 17.78
CA SER A 288 10.68 -22.21 19.16
C SER A 288 9.19 -22.36 19.39
N THR A 289 8.81 -23.21 20.35
CA THR A 289 7.44 -23.31 20.86
C THR A 289 7.37 -22.89 22.31
N PHE A 290 6.19 -22.51 22.77
CA PHE A 290 5.95 -22.23 24.19
C PHE A 290 4.61 -22.79 24.66
N SER A 291 4.59 -23.20 25.92
CA SER A 291 3.37 -23.48 26.66
C SER A 291 3.59 -23.22 28.16
N THR A 292 3.69 -24.28 28.97
CA THR A 292 4.23 -24.22 30.33
C THR A 292 5.73 -23.93 30.32
N LEU A 293 6.42 -24.38 29.27
CA LEU A 293 7.87 -24.24 29.11
C LEU A 293 8.19 -23.74 27.70
N TYR A 294 9.22 -22.91 27.59
CA TYR A 294 9.87 -22.57 26.34
C TYR A 294 10.66 -23.77 25.79
N LYS A 295 10.61 -24.01 24.47
CA LYS A 295 11.42 -25.01 23.79
C LYS A 295 11.95 -24.50 22.46
N SER A 296 13.25 -24.58 22.28
CA SER A 296 13.91 -24.38 20.99
C SER A 296 13.93 -25.68 20.19
N HIS A 297 13.61 -25.61 18.89
CA HIS A 297 13.63 -26.75 17.96
C HIS A 297 14.82 -26.68 17.01
N PHE A 298 15.11 -25.51 16.46
CA PHE A 298 16.31 -25.22 15.70
C PHE A 298 16.64 -23.72 15.74
N TYR A 299 17.91 -23.40 15.57
CA TYR A 299 18.45 -22.04 15.59
C TYR A 299 18.72 -21.50 14.18
N LEU A 300 18.99 -20.18 14.08
CA LEU A 300 19.31 -19.47 12.84
C LEU A 300 20.51 -20.08 12.09
N SER A 301 21.41 -20.80 12.79
CA SER A 301 22.59 -21.44 12.20
C SER A 301 22.39 -22.88 11.70
N ASP A 302 21.26 -23.52 12.03
CA ASP A 302 21.17 -24.99 11.98
C ASP A 302 20.83 -25.55 10.60
N ASN A 303 20.17 -24.76 9.75
CA ASN A 303 19.71 -25.21 8.42
C ASN A 303 20.06 -24.15 7.36
N THR A 304 20.34 -24.60 6.14
CA THR A 304 20.87 -23.73 5.06
C THR A 304 20.11 -23.82 3.74
N ASP A 305 19.16 -24.75 3.64
CA ASP A 305 18.27 -24.91 2.49
C ASP A 305 16.84 -25.28 2.91
N GLN A 306 15.90 -25.15 1.98
CA GLN A 306 14.49 -25.38 2.25
C GLN A 306 14.21 -26.83 2.68
N SER A 307 14.95 -27.82 2.17
CA SER A 307 14.73 -29.22 2.53
C SER A 307 15.06 -29.49 3.99
N GLU A 308 16.19 -28.97 4.48
CA GLU A 308 16.62 -29.06 5.87
C GLU A 308 15.60 -28.39 6.81
N TYR A 309 15.19 -27.15 6.49
CA TYR A 309 14.17 -26.44 7.26
C TYR A 309 12.85 -27.21 7.33
N LEU A 310 12.32 -27.66 6.19
CA LEU A 310 11.05 -28.39 6.15
C LEU A 310 11.12 -29.72 6.93
N SER A 311 12.28 -30.39 6.91
CA SER A 311 12.52 -31.59 7.69
C SER A 311 12.53 -31.29 9.19
N ALA A 312 13.24 -30.22 9.62
CA ALA A 312 13.31 -29.80 11.01
C ALA A 312 11.93 -29.43 11.58
N VAL A 313 11.14 -28.64 10.83
CA VAL A 313 9.77 -28.27 11.24
C VAL A 313 8.87 -29.51 11.36
N SER A 314 9.05 -30.51 10.50
CA SER A 314 8.24 -31.74 10.52
C SER A 314 8.53 -32.66 11.72
N GLN A 315 9.63 -32.41 12.46
CA GLN A 315 9.99 -33.17 13.66
C GLN A 315 9.43 -32.55 14.96
N VAL A 316 8.84 -31.36 14.88
CA VAL A 316 8.29 -30.65 16.03
C VAL A 316 7.06 -31.39 16.56
N SER A 317 7.10 -31.76 17.84
CA SER A 317 6.03 -32.50 18.51
C SER A 317 5.21 -31.62 19.44
N TYR A 318 3.89 -31.76 19.38
CA TYR A 318 2.95 -31.07 20.26
C TYR A 318 2.95 -31.67 21.66
N THR A 319 3.16 -30.84 22.70
CA THR A 319 3.26 -31.32 24.08
C THR A 319 2.17 -30.83 25.04
N HIS A 320 1.36 -29.87 24.62
CA HIS A 320 0.37 -29.16 25.46
C HIS A 320 1.00 -28.40 26.65
N GLY A 321 0.19 -27.59 27.34
CA GLY A 321 0.58 -26.90 28.57
C GLY A 321 -0.31 -25.69 28.87
N SER A 322 0.14 -24.85 29.80
CA SER A 322 -0.41 -23.49 30.01
C SER A 322 0.15 -22.53 28.95
N THR A 323 -0.11 -21.22 29.06
CA THR A 323 0.28 -20.21 28.07
C THR A 323 1.17 -19.14 28.72
N TYR A 324 2.44 -19.47 29.04
CA TYR A 324 3.41 -18.53 29.64
C TYR A 324 4.22 -17.82 28.55
N LEU A 325 3.59 -16.81 27.93
CA LEU A 325 4.18 -16.07 26.82
C LEU A 325 5.21 -15.03 27.29
N GLY A 326 5.03 -14.43 28.47
CA GLY A 326 6.00 -13.50 29.05
C GLY A 326 7.36 -14.18 29.26
N ASP A 327 7.36 -15.34 29.91
CA ASP A 327 8.55 -16.18 30.11
C ASP A 327 9.20 -16.61 28.79
N ALA A 328 8.37 -16.99 27.80
CA ALA A 328 8.84 -17.37 26.48
C ALA A 328 9.53 -16.21 25.73
N LEU A 329 9.05 -14.98 25.89
CA LEU A 329 9.67 -13.77 25.31
C LEU A 329 11.04 -13.46 25.92
N GLU A 330 11.24 -13.71 27.22
CA GLU A 330 12.56 -13.57 27.84
C GLU A 330 13.55 -14.64 27.36
N HIS A 331 13.08 -15.88 27.23
CA HIS A 331 13.91 -17.00 26.78
C HIS A 331 14.28 -16.88 25.30
N VAL A 332 13.33 -16.56 24.42
CA VAL A 332 13.61 -16.44 22.98
C VAL A 332 14.68 -15.38 22.70
N LEU A 333 14.69 -14.30 23.48
CA LEU A 333 15.70 -13.24 23.37
C LEU A 333 17.10 -13.75 23.70
N THR A 334 17.23 -14.49 24.79
CA THR A 334 18.53 -14.95 25.31
C THR A 334 19.02 -16.25 24.67
N ASP A 335 18.14 -16.97 23.98
CA ASP A 335 18.44 -18.22 23.30
C ASP A 335 18.61 -18.05 21.79
N GLN A 336 17.55 -17.64 21.07
CA GLN A 336 17.53 -17.59 19.61
C GLN A 336 18.32 -16.40 19.05
N PHE A 337 18.17 -15.23 19.66
CA PHE A 337 18.78 -13.99 19.18
C PHE A 337 20.20 -13.79 19.73
N THR A 338 21.07 -14.76 19.48
CA THR A 338 22.49 -14.71 19.88
C THR A 338 23.42 -15.02 18.72
N GLU A 339 24.57 -14.35 18.65
CA GLU A 339 25.54 -14.57 17.56
C GLU A 339 26.05 -16.02 17.52
N GLY A 340 26.20 -16.64 18.70
CA GLY A 340 26.58 -18.06 18.81
C GLY A 340 25.55 -19.05 18.26
N ARG A 341 24.32 -18.59 18.01
CA ARG A 341 23.21 -19.35 17.40
C ARG A 341 22.87 -18.90 15.99
N GLY A 342 23.76 -18.11 15.37
CA GLY A 342 23.63 -17.69 13.98
C GLY A 342 22.97 -16.33 13.77
N LEU A 343 22.64 -15.57 14.83
CA LEU A 343 22.23 -14.18 14.66
C LEU A 343 23.38 -13.36 14.06
N ARG A 344 23.08 -12.51 13.08
CA ARG A 344 24.11 -11.64 12.50
C ARG A 344 24.41 -10.43 13.38
N PRO A 345 25.69 -10.00 13.45
CA PRO A 345 26.08 -8.75 14.09
C PRO A 345 25.23 -7.58 13.60
N GLU A 346 24.93 -6.63 14.50
CA GLU A 346 24.06 -5.49 14.18
C GLU A 346 24.63 -4.63 13.05
N VAL A 347 25.96 -4.55 12.96
CA VAL A 347 26.69 -3.82 11.91
C VAL A 347 26.39 -4.33 10.49
N ASP A 348 26.04 -5.62 10.33
CA ASP A 348 25.71 -6.22 9.04
C ASP A 348 24.36 -5.69 8.52
N GLY A 349 23.52 -5.13 9.40
CA GLY A 349 22.30 -4.44 9.02
C GLY A 349 21.16 -5.31 8.56
N VAL A 350 21.19 -6.57 8.94
CA VAL A 350 20.12 -7.51 8.65
C VAL A 350 18.96 -7.27 9.63
N PRO A 351 17.71 -7.07 9.14
CA PRO A 351 16.55 -7.02 10.00
C PRO A 351 16.39 -8.30 10.83
N ARG A 352 16.02 -8.14 12.09
CA ARG A 352 15.79 -9.22 13.04
C ARG A 352 14.31 -9.25 13.40
N VAL A 353 13.64 -10.35 13.11
CA VAL A 353 12.19 -10.46 13.22
C VAL A 353 11.81 -11.63 14.12
N LEU A 354 10.92 -11.37 15.07
CA LEU A 354 10.25 -12.38 15.88
C LEU A 354 8.78 -12.43 15.47
N ILE A 355 8.31 -13.61 15.05
CA ILE A 355 6.90 -13.85 14.72
C ILE A 355 6.31 -14.69 15.84
N VAL A 356 5.36 -14.11 16.59
CA VAL A 356 4.65 -14.76 17.70
C VAL A 356 3.27 -15.18 17.22
N LEU A 357 2.93 -16.47 17.35
CA LEU A 357 1.58 -16.99 17.10
C LEU A 357 0.99 -17.45 18.43
N THR A 358 -0.22 -16.99 18.78
CA THR A 358 -0.96 -17.43 19.99
C THR A 358 -2.46 -17.45 19.77
N ASP A 359 -3.17 -18.34 20.46
CA ASP A 359 -4.62 -18.50 20.38
C ASP A 359 -5.38 -18.02 21.62
N GLY A 360 -4.65 -17.49 22.61
CA GLY A 360 -5.19 -17.26 23.94
C GLY A 360 -4.58 -16.06 24.66
N GLU A 361 -5.05 -15.86 25.89
CA GLU A 361 -4.50 -14.90 26.82
C GLU A 361 -3.32 -15.52 27.59
N ALA A 362 -2.21 -14.79 27.68
CA ALA A 362 -1.05 -15.23 28.45
C ALA A 362 -1.37 -15.30 29.95
N ASN A 363 -0.85 -16.32 30.63
CA ASN A 363 -0.99 -16.52 32.07
C ASN A 363 -0.03 -15.66 32.91
N ASP A 364 0.85 -14.90 32.26
CA ASP A 364 1.88 -14.05 32.84
C ASP A 364 1.96 -12.68 32.13
N ALA A 365 2.80 -11.78 32.66
CA ALA A 365 2.92 -10.41 32.13
C ALA A 365 3.82 -10.37 30.89
N VAL A 366 3.30 -9.84 29.78
CA VAL A 366 4.01 -9.81 28.49
C VAL A 366 4.72 -8.48 28.18
N SER A 367 4.26 -7.38 28.79
CA SER A 367 4.71 -6.02 28.45
C SER A 367 6.21 -5.79 28.64
N ILE A 368 6.77 -6.15 29.81
CA ILE A 368 8.21 -5.97 30.10
C ILE A 368 9.08 -6.92 29.24
N PRO A 369 8.81 -8.23 29.17
CA PRO A 369 9.55 -9.14 28.29
C PRO A 369 9.56 -8.67 26.83
N ALA A 370 8.40 -8.26 26.29
CA ALA A 370 8.33 -7.76 24.93
C ALA A 370 9.11 -6.45 24.75
N LYS A 371 9.08 -5.54 25.74
CA LYS A 371 9.90 -4.30 25.72
C LYS A 371 11.39 -4.64 25.63
N ASN A 372 11.86 -5.65 26.36
CA ASN A 372 13.26 -6.08 26.32
C ASN A 372 13.65 -6.59 24.93
N VAL A 373 12.82 -7.43 24.31
CA VAL A 373 13.05 -7.89 22.92
C VAL A 373 13.13 -6.71 21.95
N ARG A 374 12.20 -5.76 22.04
CA ARG A 374 12.18 -4.56 21.17
C ARG A 374 13.36 -3.62 21.39
N ASN A 375 13.97 -3.63 22.57
CA ASN A 375 15.15 -2.80 22.88
C ASN A 375 16.42 -3.34 22.22
N GLU A 376 16.47 -4.64 21.92
CA GLU A 376 17.56 -5.29 21.17
C GLU A 376 17.37 -5.18 19.63
N ASN A 377 16.60 -4.18 19.18
CA ASN A 377 16.31 -3.90 17.78
C ASN A 377 15.69 -5.10 17.02
N ILE A 378 14.92 -5.93 17.73
CA ILE A 378 14.12 -7.01 17.16
C ILE A 378 12.69 -6.51 16.91
N VAL A 379 12.19 -6.73 15.69
CA VAL A 379 10.82 -6.41 15.31
C VAL A 379 9.91 -7.58 15.63
N ILE A 380 8.89 -7.34 16.46
CA ILE A 380 7.94 -8.38 16.86
C ILE A 380 6.64 -8.22 16.07
N TYR A 381 6.28 -9.28 15.36
CA TYR A 381 5.00 -9.51 14.73
C TYR A 381 4.15 -10.39 15.65
N ALA A 382 3.01 -9.89 16.11
CA ALA A 382 2.12 -10.61 17.02
C ALA A 382 0.84 -11.04 16.28
N ILE A 383 0.63 -12.34 16.15
CA ILE A 383 -0.48 -12.96 15.44
C ILE A 383 -1.40 -13.65 16.44
N GLY A 384 -2.58 -13.09 16.65
CA GLY A 384 -3.64 -13.69 17.45
C GLY A 384 -4.64 -14.46 16.59
N ILE A 385 -4.99 -15.67 17.00
CA ILE A 385 -5.90 -16.54 16.26
C ILE A 385 -7.06 -16.98 17.17
N GLY A 386 -8.31 -16.78 16.77
CA GLY A 386 -9.45 -17.19 17.59
C GLY A 386 -9.66 -16.29 18.82
N GLU A 387 -9.59 -16.85 20.04
CA GLU A 387 -9.91 -16.15 21.30
C GLU A 387 -8.67 -15.58 22.00
N TYR A 388 -7.97 -14.66 21.33
CA TYR A 388 -6.80 -13.95 21.85
C TYR A 388 -7.14 -12.68 22.65
N ASN A 389 -6.19 -12.18 23.45
CA ASN A 389 -6.27 -10.86 24.09
C ASN A 389 -5.61 -9.78 23.19
N PHE A 390 -6.43 -8.92 22.57
CA PHE A 390 -5.95 -7.91 21.63
C PHE A 390 -5.00 -6.87 22.28
N GLU A 391 -5.23 -6.49 23.54
CA GLU A 391 -4.34 -5.53 24.21
C GLU A 391 -2.98 -6.15 24.51
N GLN A 392 -2.92 -7.44 24.87
CA GLN A 392 -1.65 -8.15 25.02
C GLN A 392 -0.88 -8.21 23.69
N LEU A 393 -1.54 -8.47 22.57
CA LEU A 393 -0.88 -8.45 21.25
C LEU A 393 -0.27 -7.08 20.94
N LYS A 394 -0.95 -5.99 21.30
CA LYS A 394 -0.44 -4.63 21.15
C LYS A 394 0.75 -4.33 22.06
N GLU A 395 0.76 -4.87 23.28
CA GLU A 395 1.89 -4.76 24.20
C GLU A 395 3.11 -5.54 23.70
N ILE A 396 2.89 -6.63 22.95
CA ILE A 396 3.94 -7.48 22.40
C ILE A 396 4.53 -6.88 21.12
N ALA A 397 3.69 -6.55 20.15
CA ALA A 397 4.13 -6.12 18.82
C ALA A 397 5.01 -4.85 18.85
N SER A 398 5.91 -4.71 17.87
CA SER A 398 6.75 -3.50 17.75
C SER A 398 6.00 -2.26 17.26
N SER A 399 4.86 -2.45 16.62
CA SER A 399 3.95 -1.39 16.19
C SER A 399 2.53 -1.94 16.08
N GLU A 400 1.52 -1.05 16.06
CA GLU A 400 0.14 -1.49 15.80
C GLU A 400 -0.02 -2.14 14.40
N SER A 401 0.85 -1.80 13.44
CA SER A 401 0.85 -2.48 12.13
C SER A 401 1.49 -3.86 12.12
N HIS A 402 2.13 -4.28 13.21
CA HIS A 402 2.66 -5.63 13.38
C HIS A 402 1.73 -6.55 14.18
N VAL A 403 0.50 -6.09 14.47
CA VAL A 403 -0.55 -6.90 15.09
C VAL A 403 -1.46 -7.46 14.00
N TYR A 404 -1.56 -8.77 13.96
CA TYR A 404 -2.44 -9.49 13.05
C TYR A 404 -3.43 -10.34 13.83
N THR A 405 -4.67 -10.35 13.33
CA THR A 405 -5.78 -11.03 14.00
C THR A 405 -6.51 -11.89 12.99
N LEU A 406 -6.59 -13.18 13.28
CA LEU A 406 -7.22 -14.18 12.42
C LEU A 406 -8.38 -14.84 13.15
N SER A 407 -9.41 -15.24 12.41
CA SER A 407 -10.57 -15.90 13.02
C SER A 407 -10.28 -17.38 13.32
N THR A 408 -9.51 -18.03 12.44
CA THR A 408 -9.18 -19.46 12.52
C THR A 408 -7.78 -19.71 11.96
N PHE A 409 -7.15 -20.82 12.38
CA PHE A 409 -5.81 -21.21 11.92
C PHE A 409 -5.72 -21.44 10.41
N THR A 410 -6.81 -21.89 9.78
CA THR A 410 -6.92 -22.03 8.32
C THR A 410 -6.77 -20.70 7.54
N GLU A 411 -6.81 -19.55 8.22
CA GLU A 411 -6.55 -18.25 7.60
C GLU A 411 -5.07 -17.88 7.56
N LEU A 412 -4.18 -18.62 8.23
CA LEU A 412 -2.74 -18.38 8.20
C LEU A 412 -2.19 -18.42 6.77
N GLU A 413 -2.64 -19.38 5.96
CA GLU A 413 -2.27 -19.50 4.53
C GLU A 413 -2.53 -18.22 3.73
N LYS A 414 -3.67 -17.56 4.01
CA LYS A 414 -4.08 -16.34 3.32
C LYS A 414 -3.17 -15.16 3.62
N PHE A 415 -2.39 -15.26 4.69
CA PHE A 415 -1.57 -14.19 5.24
C PHE A 415 -0.08 -14.36 4.93
N ILE A 416 0.34 -15.51 4.36
CA ILE A 416 1.74 -15.84 4.10
C ILE A 416 2.42 -14.78 3.23
N SER A 417 1.85 -14.40 2.09
CA SER A 417 2.47 -13.39 1.21
C SER A 417 2.63 -12.04 1.89
N THR A 418 1.63 -11.66 2.69
CA THR A 418 1.66 -10.39 3.42
C THR A 418 2.73 -10.38 4.50
N LEU A 419 2.83 -11.45 5.30
CA LEU A 419 3.86 -11.54 6.32
C LEU A 419 5.24 -11.72 5.71
N THR A 420 5.36 -12.54 4.66
CA THR A 420 6.62 -12.73 3.92
C THR A 420 7.14 -11.41 3.41
N SER A 421 6.29 -10.60 2.77
CA SER A 421 6.69 -9.29 2.27
C SER A 421 7.03 -8.31 3.37
N SER A 422 6.18 -8.23 4.40
CA SER A 422 6.40 -7.29 5.51
C SER A 422 7.71 -7.63 6.24
N THR A 423 7.97 -8.92 6.45
CA THR A 423 9.22 -9.43 7.04
C THR A 423 10.43 -9.21 6.12
N CYS A 424 10.28 -9.45 4.81
CA CYS A 424 11.37 -9.32 3.84
C CYS A 424 11.85 -7.87 3.69
N TYR A 425 10.91 -6.93 3.72
CA TYR A 425 11.18 -5.50 3.53
C TYR A 425 11.17 -4.71 4.83
N GLU A 426 11.12 -5.40 5.97
CA GLU A 426 11.13 -4.79 7.29
C GLU A 426 12.26 -3.75 7.39
N PRO A 427 11.94 -2.49 7.73
CA PRO A 427 12.95 -1.46 7.85
C PRO A 427 13.98 -1.81 8.93
N ARG A 428 15.28 -1.77 8.58
CA ARG A 428 16.37 -1.98 9.54
C ARG A 428 16.23 -0.99 10.69
N PRO A 429 16.03 -1.42 11.95
CA PRO A 429 16.12 -0.51 13.08
C PRO A 429 17.56 0.00 13.23
N VAL A 430 17.72 1.31 13.38
CA VAL A 430 19.03 1.96 13.47
C VAL A 430 19.09 2.83 14.72
N SER A 431 20.22 2.77 15.41
CA SER A 431 20.47 3.63 16.57
C SER A 431 20.81 5.06 16.13
N LEU A 432 20.38 6.06 16.89
CA LEU A 432 20.75 7.45 16.63
C LEU A 432 22.28 7.62 16.74
N ASN A 433 22.85 8.49 15.92
CA ASN A 433 24.31 8.71 15.76
C ASN A 433 25.09 7.49 15.22
N GLU A 434 24.42 6.46 14.72
CA GLU A 434 25.06 5.37 13.98
C GLU A 434 25.24 5.77 12.51
N THR A 435 26.46 5.59 11.99
CA THR A 435 26.75 5.79 10.57
C THR A 435 26.72 4.46 9.85
N ILE A 436 25.86 4.34 8.84
CA ILE A 436 25.75 3.14 8.00
C ILE A 436 26.25 3.46 6.60
N ILE A 437 27.13 2.59 6.08
CA ILE A 437 27.58 2.63 4.69
C ILE A 437 27.04 1.39 3.99
N THR A 438 26.25 1.58 2.93
CA THR A 438 25.68 0.46 2.17
C THR A 438 25.48 0.81 0.69
N ASN A 439 25.04 -0.17 -0.08
CA ASN A 439 24.73 -0.04 -1.50
C ASN A 439 23.24 -0.23 -1.76
N VAL A 440 22.75 0.36 -2.83
CA VAL A 440 21.40 0.14 -3.36
C VAL A 440 21.44 0.07 -4.87
N ALA A 441 20.82 -0.96 -5.43
CA ALA A 441 20.71 -1.13 -6.87
C ALA A 441 19.60 -0.23 -7.43
N LYS A 442 19.65 0.04 -8.74
CA LYS A 442 18.59 0.77 -9.43
C LYS A 442 17.21 0.17 -9.16
N ASP A 443 16.23 1.04 -8.93
CA ASP A 443 14.82 0.66 -8.72
C ASP A 443 14.58 -0.31 -7.53
N THR A 444 15.56 -0.44 -6.64
CA THR A 444 15.44 -1.15 -5.35
C THR A 444 15.52 -0.16 -4.20
N TYR A 445 15.04 -0.52 -3.02
CA TYR A 445 14.95 0.38 -1.87
C TYR A 445 15.65 -0.22 -0.66
N GLN A 446 16.51 0.52 0.04
CA GLN A 446 16.95 0.21 1.40
C GLN A 446 16.04 0.89 2.40
N TYR A 447 15.52 0.16 3.39
CA TYR A 447 14.59 0.69 4.39
C TYR A 447 15.24 0.75 5.78
N PHE A 448 15.03 1.85 6.49
CA PHE A 448 15.55 2.11 7.83
C PHE A 448 14.43 2.63 8.74
N SER A 449 14.49 2.32 10.03
CA SER A 449 13.61 2.87 11.06
C SER A 449 14.41 3.46 12.22
N TYR A 450 13.97 4.62 12.72
CA TYR A 450 14.60 5.35 13.82
C TYR A 450 13.57 5.61 14.92
N LYS A 451 13.92 5.33 16.18
CA LYS A 451 13.12 5.71 17.35
C LYS A 451 13.51 7.11 17.80
N VAL A 452 12.53 8.02 17.86
CA VAL A 452 12.73 9.45 18.10
C VAL A 452 11.74 9.96 19.13
N LYS A 453 12.16 10.80 20.08
CA LYS A 453 11.27 11.42 21.05
C LYS A 453 10.22 12.31 20.37
N GLU A 454 8.97 12.26 20.81
CA GLU A 454 7.88 13.14 20.32
C GLU A 454 8.16 14.64 20.55
N SER A 455 9.10 14.96 21.44
CA SER A 455 9.56 16.32 21.74
C SER A 455 10.61 16.84 20.76
N SER A 456 11.22 15.97 19.95
CA SER A 456 12.37 16.26 19.09
C SER A 456 12.03 16.13 17.60
N ASN A 457 12.88 16.72 16.77
CA ASN A 457 12.90 16.44 15.34
C ASN A 457 14.02 15.43 15.04
N LEU A 458 13.91 14.72 13.93
CA LEU A 458 14.95 13.86 13.41
C LEU A 458 15.62 14.55 12.22
N GLU A 459 16.92 14.76 12.28
CA GLU A 459 17.76 15.17 11.15
C GLU A 459 18.43 13.94 10.55
N ILE A 460 18.18 13.68 9.27
CA ILE A 460 18.73 12.55 8.51
C ILE A 460 19.70 13.13 7.49
N SER A 461 20.95 12.67 7.51
CA SER A 461 21.98 13.00 6.53
C SER A 461 22.26 11.79 5.65
N VAL A 462 22.09 11.94 4.34
CA VAL A 462 22.47 10.94 3.33
C VAL A 462 23.54 11.52 2.41
N ALA A 463 24.70 10.86 2.33
CA ALA A 463 25.81 11.26 1.48
C ALA A 463 26.09 10.20 0.41
N ASP A 464 26.02 10.59 -0.86
CA ASP A 464 26.34 9.73 -2.01
C ASP A 464 27.85 9.57 -2.14
N LEU A 465 28.35 8.36 -1.90
CA LEU A 465 29.74 7.98 -2.07
C LEU A 465 30.05 7.65 -3.54
N SER A 466 29.11 6.96 -4.20
CA SER A 466 29.12 6.68 -5.63
C SER A 466 27.70 6.56 -6.18
N GLY A 467 27.50 6.86 -7.47
CA GLY A 467 26.14 6.93 -8.03
C GLY A 467 25.36 8.09 -7.44
N SER A 468 24.04 8.01 -7.53
CA SER A 468 23.12 9.03 -7.02
C SER A 468 21.94 8.35 -6.32
N THR A 469 21.49 8.94 -5.21
CA THR A 469 20.35 8.42 -4.44
C THR A 469 19.15 9.35 -4.44
N LEU A 470 17.98 8.80 -4.14
CA LEU A 470 16.75 9.50 -3.77
C LEU A 470 16.34 9.03 -2.37
N VAL A 471 15.73 9.92 -1.58
CA VAL A 471 15.41 9.62 -0.18
C VAL A 471 13.98 10.01 0.13
N TYR A 472 13.24 9.10 0.78
CA TYR A 472 11.85 9.31 1.19
C TYR A 472 11.71 9.01 2.67
N VAL A 473 10.95 9.85 3.39
CA VAL A 473 10.79 9.73 4.84
C VAL A 473 9.31 9.78 5.20
N SER A 474 8.87 8.89 6.11
CA SER A 474 7.50 8.88 6.60
C SER A 474 7.40 8.59 8.10
N ARG A 475 6.37 9.15 8.73
CA ARG A 475 5.94 8.89 10.11
C ARG A 475 5.02 7.68 10.22
N THR A 476 4.40 7.26 9.10
CA THR A 476 3.30 6.29 9.11
C THR A 476 3.50 5.13 8.15
N ASN A 477 4.20 5.35 7.04
CA ASN A 477 4.50 4.30 6.08
C ASN A 477 5.88 3.69 6.38
N PRO A 478 5.97 2.40 6.75
CA PRO A 478 7.25 1.71 6.95
C PRO A 478 8.10 1.59 5.67
N HIS A 479 7.47 1.64 4.49
CA HIS A 479 8.13 1.55 3.19
C HIS A 479 7.86 2.83 2.39
N PRO A 480 8.36 3.99 2.85
CA PRO A 480 8.09 5.25 2.16
C PRO A 480 8.71 5.20 0.76
N TYR A 481 8.09 5.87 -0.21
CA TYR A 481 8.56 5.92 -1.58
C TYR A 481 8.07 7.21 -2.25
N LYS A 482 8.33 7.38 -3.55
CA LYS A 482 8.04 8.59 -4.31
C LYS A 482 6.63 9.18 -4.15
N TYR A 483 5.59 8.35 -4.06
CA TYR A 483 4.21 8.84 -4.00
C TYR A 483 3.55 8.74 -2.61
N ASP A 484 4.18 8.05 -1.65
CA ASP A 484 3.74 8.03 -0.25
C ASP A 484 4.93 8.24 0.69
N ASN A 485 5.11 9.51 1.02
CA ASN A 485 6.05 9.97 2.01
C ASN A 485 5.50 11.26 2.65
N ASP A 486 6.03 11.60 3.81
CA ASP A 486 5.79 12.89 4.45
C ASP A 486 6.73 13.96 3.87
N ILE A 487 7.97 13.57 3.59
CA ILE A 487 9.01 14.43 3.01
C ILE A 487 9.93 13.61 2.11
N SER A 488 10.32 14.17 0.98
CA SER A 488 11.22 13.57 0.00
C SER A 488 12.38 14.49 -0.33
N PHE A 489 13.47 13.89 -0.82
CA PHE A 489 14.56 14.57 -1.47
C PHE A 489 14.74 13.94 -2.86
N ASP A 490 14.29 14.65 -3.89
CA ASP A 490 14.13 14.10 -5.24
C ASP A 490 15.26 14.53 -6.21
N LEU A 491 16.07 15.54 -5.85
CA LEU A 491 17.21 16.00 -6.65
C LEU A 491 18.45 15.11 -6.50
N SER A 492 18.54 14.08 -7.34
CA SER A 492 19.65 13.11 -7.35
C SER A 492 21.06 13.68 -7.58
N GLN A 493 21.17 14.92 -8.08
CA GLN A 493 22.45 15.58 -8.35
C GLN A 493 23.16 16.11 -7.09
N GLN A 494 22.44 16.30 -5.97
CA GLN A 494 23.06 16.75 -4.73
C GLN A 494 23.66 15.57 -3.96
N LYS A 495 24.99 15.57 -3.82
CA LYS A 495 25.71 14.49 -3.12
C LYS A 495 25.38 14.41 -1.62
N LYS A 496 25.07 15.53 -0.96
CA LYS A 496 24.71 15.54 0.47
C LYS A 496 23.28 16.04 0.64
N LYS A 497 22.44 15.19 1.24
CA LYS A 497 21.01 15.39 1.43
C LYS A 497 20.76 15.45 2.94
N ILE A 498 20.06 16.48 3.37
CA ILE A 498 19.66 16.69 4.76
C ILE A 498 18.15 16.82 4.77
N ILE A 499 17.50 15.94 5.52
CA ILE A 499 16.06 15.92 5.71
C ILE A 499 15.79 16.06 7.20
N VAL A 500 14.98 17.03 7.59
CA VAL A 500 14.52 17.21 8.97
C VAL A 500 13.03 16.93 9.02
N ILE A 501 12.59 16.06 9.94
CA ILE A 501 11.19 15.71 10.14
C ILE A 501 10.80 15.77 11.61
N SER A 502 9.64 16.36 11.91
CA SER A 502 9.06 16.31 13.26
C SER A 502 8.52 14.93 13.60
N ALA A 503 8.82 14.44 14.81
CA ALA A 503 8.22 13.22 15.35
C ALA A 503 6.73 13.40 15.74
N ARG A 504 6.23 14.64 15.83
CA ARG A 504 4.83 14.89 16.18
C ARG A 504 3.88 14.56 15.03
N PRO A 505 2.74 13.90 15.32
CA PRO A 505 1.70 13.73 14.31
C PRO A 505 1.07 15.06 13.92
N THR A 506 0.66 15.17 12.65
CA THR A 506 -0.31 16.19 12.22
C THR A 506 -1.64 16.02 12.98
N PRO A 507 -2.46 17.08 13.17
CA PRO A 507 -3.40 17.25 14.31
C PRO A 507 -4.57 16.26 14.51
N ASP A 508 -4.59 15.05 13.94
CA ASP A 508 -5.79 14.18 13.89
C ASP A 508 -5.75 12.89 14.73
N THR A 509 -4.73 12.64 15.54
CA THR A 509 -4.68 11.43 16.40
C THR A 509 -4.48 11.76 17.88
N LYS A 510 -5.59 11.73 18.64
CA LYS A 510 -5.56 11.72 20.11
C LYS A 510 -5.37 10.29 20.63
N GLY A 511 -4.13 9.90 20.89
CA GLY A 511 -3.80 8.70 21.68
C GLY A 511 -3.89 8.97 23.18
N LYS A 512 -4.36 7.98 23.96
CA LYS A 512 -4.34 8.02 25.44
C LYS A 512 -2.91 7.89 25.96
N ARG A 513 -2.61 8.59 27.06
CA ARG A 513 -1.36 8.51 27.80
C ARG A 513 -1.14 7.09 28.34
N SER A 514 -0.01 6.47 27.97
CA SER A 514 0.61 5.41 28.77
C SER A 514 1.12 5.99 30.08
N THR A 515 1.09 5.20 31.15
CA THR A 515 1.49 5.57 32.52
C THR A 515 2.97 5.37 32.82
N ASP A 516 3.79 5.11 31.81
CA ASP A 516 5.23 4.97 31.99
C ASP A 516 5.94 6.33 31.88
N ASP A 517 6.81 6.60 32.84
CA ASP A 517 7.63 7.82 32.99
C ASP A 517 8.73 7.96 31.90
N ASP A 518 8.64 7.17 30.82
CA ASP A 518 9.52 7.23 29.66
C ASP A 518 8.96 8.26 28.66
N GLU A 519 9.80 9.19 28.23
CA GLU A 519 9.49 10.17 27.19
C GLU A 519 9.00 9.44 25.92
N LEU A 520 7.75 9.68 25.50
CA LEU A 520 7.11 8.99 24.37
C LEU A 520 7.99 9.08 23.11
N THR A 521 8.38 7.92 22.57
CA THR A 521 9.13 7.81 21.32
C THR A 521 8.24 7.32 20.17
N ARG A 522 8.54 7.75 18.95
CA ARG A 522 7.89 7.34 17.70
C ARG A 522 8.90 6.76 16.73
N GLN A 523 8.42 5.88 15.85
CA GLN A 523 9.22 5.42 14.73
C GLN A 523 9.10 6.41 13.56
N ILE A 524 10.24 6.73 12.94
CA ILE A 524 10.34 7.40 11.66
C ILE A 524 11.00 6.44 10.69
N TYR A 525 10.39 6.29 9.52
CA TYR A 525 10.83 5.37 8.47
C TYR A 525 11.50 6.15 7.35
N VAL A 526 12.60 5.61 6.85
CA VAL A 526 13.40 6.20 5.77
C VAL A 526 13.63 5.14 4.72
N SER A 527 13.45 5.50 3.45
CA SER A 527 13.91 4.68 2.34
C SER A 527 14.93 5.44 1.50
N VAL A 528 15.90 4.69 0.97
CA VAL A 528 16.91 5.18 0.04
C VAL A 528 16.89 4.29 -1.20
N THR A 529 16.77 4.91 -2.37
CA THR A 529 16.81 4.22 -3.68
C THR A 529 17.82 4.89 -4.60
N SER A 530 18.14 4.25 -5.73
CA SER A 530 19.11 4.76 -6.73
C SER A 530 18.44 5.00 -8.08
N ASP A 531 18.75 6.14 -8.69
CA ASP A 531 18.43 6.45 -10.09
C ASP A 531 19.51 5.96 -11.07
N THR A 532 20.64 5.50 -10.54
CA THR A 532 21.75 4.84 -11.27
C THR A 532 21.73 3.32 -11.10
N ASP A 533 22.45 2.58 -11.95
CA ASP A 533 22.53 1.10 -11.90
C ASP A 533 22.89 0.57 -10.50
N SER A 534 23.78 1.28 -9.79
CA SER A 534 24.08 1.06 -8.38
C SER A 534 24.59 2.34 -7.74
N ALA A 535 24.11 2.64 -6.54
CA ALA A 535 24.65 3.71 -5.69
C ALA A 535 25.23 3.15 -4.39
N SER A 536 26.26 3.82 -3.88
CA SER A 536 26.82 3.60 -2.54
C SER A 536 26.61 4.88 -1.75
N PHE A 537 26.10 4.76 -0.53
CA PHE A 537 25.77 5.92 0.29
C PHE A 537 26.07 5.68 1.76
N GLU A 538 26.27 6.78 2.45
CA GLU A 538 26.37 6.88 3.90
C GLU A 538 25.09 7.50 4.44
N ILE A 539 24.49 6.91 5.47
CA ILE A 539 23.32 7.45 6.18
C ILE A 539 23.62 7.56 7.68
N GLU A 540 23.23 8.68 8.27
CA GLU A 540 23.28 8.95 9.71
C GLU A 540 22.03 9.75 10.10
N ALA A 541 21.45 9.47 11.26
CA ALA A 541 20.32 10.26 11.77
C ALA A 541 20.48 10.62 13.25
N ASN A 542 20.12 11.86 13.57
CA ASN A 542 20.33 12.46 14.88
C ASN A 542 19.09 13.21 15.36
N GLU A 543 18.80 13.10 16.66
CA GLU A 543 17.80 13.96 17.29
C GLU A 543 18.29 15.41 17.30
N CYS A 544 17.39 16.32 16.95
CA CYS A 544 17.68 17.73 16.91
C CYS A 544 16.54 18.54 17.56
N ASN A 545 16.91 19.62 18.23
CA ASN A 545 15.95 20.48 18.93
C ASN A 545 15.08 21.21 17.90
N PRO A 546 13.73 21.13 17.98
CA PRO A 546 12.85 21.80 17.02
C PRO A 546 13.01 23.33 16.91
N LEU A 547 13.65 23.97 17.90
CA LEU A 547 14.00 25.40 17.84
C LEU A 547 15.18 25.70 16.90
N ASN A 548 16.02 24.70 16.62
CA ASN A 548 17.28 24.83 15.88
C ASN A 548 17.24 24.15 14.51
N CYS A 549 16.44 23.10 14.35
CA CYS A 549 16.28 22.36 13.10
C CYS A 549 14.79 22.33 12.71
N THR A 550 14.43 23.07 11.66
CA THR A 550 13.04 23.11 11.19
C THR A 550 12.79 22.01 10.17
N GLU A 551 11.60 21.42 10.22
CA GLU A 551 11.15 20.43 9.24
C GLU A 551 11.29 20.95 7.80
N GLY A 552 11.88 20.13 6.92
CA GLY A 552 12.22 20.52 5.55
C GLY A 552 13.44 19.77 5.02
N THR A 553 13.86 20.15 3.81
CA THR A 553 15.07 19.62 3.16
C THR A 553 16.07 20.73 2.86
N ASN A 554 17.35 20.38 2.71
CA ASN A 554 18.38 21.29 2.18
C ASN A 554 18.41 21.33 0.64
N GLU A 555 17.32 20.91 0.00
CA GLU A 555 17.20 20.83 -1.44
C GLU A 555 17.23 22.24 -2.05
N MET A 556 18.21 22.51 -2.91
CA MET A 556 18.33 23.82 -3.55
C MET A 556 17.69 23.79 -4.94
N PRO A 557 16.82 24.77 -5.29
CA PRO A 557 16.25 24.84 -6.63
C PRO A 557 17.37 24.87 -7.68
N THR A 558 17.26 24.05 -8.74
CA THR A 558 18.12 24.19 -9.91
C THR A 558 17.97 25.61 -10.46
N PRO A 559 19.06 26.36 -10.71
CA PRO A 559 18.96 27.68 -11.33
C PRO A 559 18.15 27.54 -12.62
N PRO A 560 17.18 28.43 -12.90
CA PRO A 560 16.50 28.41 -14.18
C PRO A 560 17.58 28.49 -15.26
N ILE A 561 17.53 27.57 -16.23
CA ILE A 561 18.34 27.66 -17.44
C ILE A 561 18.08 29.06 -17.98
N SER A 562 19.06 29.95 -17.86
CA SER A 562 18.99 31.27 -18.44
C SER A 562 18.79 31.05 -19.92
N SER A 563 17.60 31.38 -20.43
CA SER A 563 17.37 31.54 -21.85
C SER A 563 18.38 32.58 -22.33
N GLY A 564 19.45 32.07 -22.95
CA GLY A 564 20.57 32.86 -23.44
C GLY A 564 20.03 34.02 -24.26
N GLY A 565 20.32 35.22 -23.78
CA GLY A 565 19.91 36.47 -24.38
C GLY A 565 20.36 36.57 -25.82
N ILE A 566 19.48 37.20 -26.60
CA ILE A 566 19.72 37.73 -27.93
C ILE A 566 21.03 38.53 -27.91
N PHE A 567 22.06 38.02 -28.57
CA PHE A 567 23.27 38.79 -28.87
C PHE A 567 22.95 39.82 -29.94
N THR A 568 22.66 41.05 -29.52
CA THR A 568 22.68 42.25 -30.38
C THR A 568 24.13 42.68 -30.61
N ALA A 569 24.81 42.08 -31.59
CA ALA A 569 26.09 42.59 -32.08
C ALA A 569 25.83 43.71 -33.12
N THR A 570 25.89 44.96 -32.68
CA THR A 570 25.92 46.12 -33.58
C THR A 570 27.37 46.59 -33.79
N LYS A 571 27.78 46.57 -35.07
CA LYS A 571 28.87 47.35 -35.70
C LYS A 571 30.32 46.98 -35.38
N PHE A 572 30.89 46.16 -36.27
CA PHE A 572 32.12 46.55 -36.97
C PHE A 572 31.79 46.78 -38.45
N VAL A 573 32.41 47.82 -39.00
CA VAL A 573 32.17 48.38 -40.33
C VAL A 573 33.21 47.82 -41.30
N VAL A 574 32.82 47.86 -42.59
CA VAL A 574 33.60 48.09 -43.81
C VAL A 574 33.84 46.87 -44.73
N VAL A 575 33.41 47.08 -45.99
CA VAL A 575 33.76 46.43 -47.28
C VAL A 575 33.09 45.06 -47.53
N GLY A 576 32.31 44.81 -48.58
CA GLY A 576 31.93 45.55 -49.79
C GLY A 576 31.29 44.57 -50.79
N PHE A 577 30.54 45.12 -51.77
CA PHE A 577 29.85 44.46 -52.90
C PHE A 577 28.52 43.76 -52.59
N ALA A 578 27.36 44.43 -52.71
CA ALA A 578 26.69 44.89 -53.93
C ALA A 578 25.93 43.79 -54.69
N ILE A 579 24.60 43.91 -54.65
CA ILE A 579 23.69 43.81 -55.81
C ILE A 579 23.77 42.50 -56.60
N LEU A 580 22.81 41.59 -56.39
CA LEU A 580 21.99 41.07 -57.50
C LEU A 580 20.74 40.31 -56.99
N LEU A 581 19.58 40.93 -57.21
CA LEU A 581 18.32 40.33 -57.68
C LEU A 581 17.61 39.24 -56.85
N MET A 582 16.55 39.69 -56.17
CA MET A 582 15.24 39.02 -56.30
C MET A 582 14.81 39.02 -57.77
N LEU A 583 13.97 38.03 -58.11
CA LEU A 583 13.20 37.84 -59.36
C LEU A 583 13.90 36.99 -60.43
N PHE A 584 13.56 35.69 -60.44
CA PHE A 584 13.13 34.92 -61.62
C PHE A 584 12.38 33.68 -61.06
N GLU A 585 11.06 33.76 -60.96
CA GLU A 585 10.11 32.93 -61.75
C GLU A 585 10.70 31.70 -62.46
N LEU A 586 10.04 30.56 -62.19
CA LEU A 586 9.73 29.44 -63.08
C LEU A 586 10.88 28.89 -63.95
N TYR A 587 11.27 27.63 -63.71
CA TYR A 587 11.12 26.54 -64.70
C TYR A 587 11.56 25.18 -64.12
N ASP A 588 10.59 24.25 -64.06
CA ASP A 588 10.60 22.79 -64.21
C ASP A 588 11.85 21.95 -63.86
N ILE A 589 11.68 20.97 -62.95
CA ILE A 589 11.36 19.54 -63.22
C ILE A 589 10.78 18.92 -61.93
#